data_AF-A0A6L3X0V9-F1
#
_entry.id   AF-A0A6L3X0V9-F1
#
_cell.length_a   1.000
_cell.length_b   1.000
_cell.length_c   1.000
_cell.angle_alpha   90.00
_cell.angle_beta   90.00
_cell.angle_gamma   90.00
#
_symmetry.space_group_name_H-M   'P 1'
#
loop_
_entity.id
_entity.type
_entity.pdbx_description
1 polymer ?
#
loop_
_entity_poly.entity_id
_entity_poly.type
_entity_poly.pdbx_seq_one_letter_code
_entity_poly.pdbx_strand_id
1 'polypeptide(L)' 'VHPAEALHGDLGMIESRDVMLFISYSGSAKELDLIIPRLQEKSVGLLAMTGKSRSPLALAAKATLDISVEREACPMHLA' A
#
# COMPACT_ATOMS: atom_id res chain seq x y z
N VAL A 1 3.23 -8.45 6.77
CA VAL A 1 4.50 -8.21 6.05
C VAL A 1 4.76 -6.72 6.06
N HIS A 2 5.80 -6.26 6.73
CA HIS A 2 6.16 -4.85 6.60
C HIS A 2 6.72 -4.58 5.18
N PRO A 3 6.46 -3.42 4.57
CA PRO A 3 6.94 -3.12 3.20
C PRO A 3 8.45 -3.32 3.03
N ALA A 4 9.24 -3.00 4.06
CA ALA A 4 10.68 -3.22 4.06
C ALA A 4 11.08 -4.72 4.07
N GLU A 5 10.31 -5.57 4.74
CA GLU A 5 10.54 -7.03 4.79
C GLU A 5 10.15 -7.70 3.47
N ALA A 6 9.07 -7.21 2.84
CA ALA A 6 8.63 -7.69 1.53
C ALA A 6 9.75 -7.61 0.48
N LEU A 7 10.55 -6.54 0.53
CA LEU A 7 11.68 -6.31 -0.38
C LEU A 7 12.87 -7.26 -0.14
N HIS A 8 12.94 -7.94 1.00
CA HIS A 8 14.08 -8.81 1.36
C HIS A 8 13.84 -10.31 1.07
N GLY A 9 12.69 -10.69 0.48
CA GLY A 9 12.47 -12.07 0.02
C GLY A 9 11.00 -12.49 -0.10
N ASP A 10 10.10 -11.87 0.67
CA ASP A 10 8.71 -12.34 0.76
C ASP A 10 7.90 -12.08 -0.53
N LEU A 11 8.34 -11.14 -1.37
CA LEU A 11 7.75 -10.91 -2.70
C LEU A 11 7.87 -12.14 -3.64
N GLY A 12 8.76 -13.09 -3.33
CA GLY A 12 8.91 -14.34 -4.10
C GLY A 12 7.75 -15.32 -3.91
N MET A 13 7.02 -15.23 -2.79
CA MET A 13 5.86 -16.09 -2.50
C MET A 13 4.56 -15.58 -3.10
N ILE A 14 4.55 -14.35 -3.63
CA ILE A 14 3.35 -13.71 -4.17
C ILE A 14 3.16 -14.11 -5.63
N GLU A 15 1.95 -14.60 -5.91
CA GLU A 15 1.51 -15.06 -7.22
C GLU A 15 0.36 -14.20 -7.76
N SER A 16 0.10 -14.30 -9.06
CA SER A 16 -0.93 -13.51 -9.75
C SER A 16 -2.36 -13.75 -9.25
N ARG A 17 -2.60 -14.89 -8.58
CA ARG A 17 -3.89 -15.21 -7.94
C ARG A 17 -4.12 -14.49 -6.62
N ASP A 18 -3.08 -13.89 -6.06
CA ASP A 18 -3.16 -13.23 -4.78
C ASP A 18 -3.75 -11.81 -4.90
N VAL A 19 -4.23 -11.31 -3.77
CA VAL A 19 -4.67 -9.92 -3.61
C VAL A 19 -3.88 -9.32 -2.46
N MET A 20 -3.23 -8.19 -2.74
CA MET A 20 -2.54 -7.40 -1.72
C MET A 20 -3.41 -6.24 -1.25
N LEU A 21 -3.55 -6.12 0.06
CA LEU A 21 -4.12 -4.95 0.72
C LEU A 21 -2.99 -4.12 1.33
N PHE A 22 -2.84 -2.89 0.86
CA PHE A 22 -1.92 -1.92 1.44
C PHE A 22 -2.64 -1.01 2.42
N ILE A 23 -2.03 -0.80 3.58
CA ILE A 23 -2.52 0.14 4.60
C ILE A 23 -1.46 1.22 4.78
N SER A 24 -1.78 2.44 4.38
CA SER A 24 -0.91 3.60 4.55
C SER A 24 -1.75 4.86 4.52
N TYR A 25 -1.76 5.63 5.61
CA TYR A 25 -2.59 6.82 5.69
C TYR A 25 -2.19 7.90 4.67
N SER A 26 -0.89 8.13 4.50
CA SER A 26 -0.39 9.08 3.49
C SER A 26 -0.44 8.50 2.08
N GLY A 27 -0.25 7.18 1.94
CA GLY A 27 -0.17 6.48 0.66
C GLY A 27 0.99 6.92 -0.22
N SER A 28 2.06 7.47 0.36
CA SER A 28 3.22 8.06 -0.31
C SER A 28 4.58 7.56 0.24
N ALA A 29 4.60 6.43 0.95
CA ALA A 29 5.84 5.86 1.47
C ALA A 29 6.78 5.45 0.32
N LYS A 30 8.09 5.74 0.43
CA LYS A 30 9.06 5.54 -0.65
C LYS A 30 9.20 4.07 -1.07
N GLU A 31 8.95 3.16 -0.13
CA GLU A 31 8.96 1.71 -0.37
C GLU A 31 7.89 1.31 -1.40
N LEU A 32 6.79 2.05 -1.48
CA LEU A 32 5.72 1.78 -2.45
C LEU A 32 6.18 1.97 -3.89
N ASP A 33 7.09 2.90 -4.15
CA ASP A 33 7.64 3.16 -5.48
C ASP A 33 8.40 1.93 -6.02
N LEU A 34 8.95 1.10 -5.13
CA LEU A 34 9.66 -0.13 -5.50
C LEU A 34 8.73 -1.36 -5.55
N ILE A 35 7.67 -1.37 -4.72
CA ILE A 35 6.79 -2.54 -4.57
C ILE A 35 5.68 -2.54 -5.61
N ILE A 36 5.00 -1.39 -5.82
CA ILE A 36 3.80 -1.30 -6.68
C ILE A 36 4.09 -1.74 -8.12
N PRO A 37 5.16 -1.28 -8.81
CA PRO A 37 5.42 -1.70 -10.18
C PRO A 37 5.62 -3.21 -10.32
N ARG A 38 6.32 -3.83 -9.37
CA ARG A 38 6.58 -5.28 -9.37
C ARG A 38 5.29 -6.11 -9.21
N LEU A 39 4.36 -5.63 -8.39
CA LEU A 39 3.06 -6.29 -8.22
C LEU A 39 2.18 -6.14 -9.47
N GLN A 40 2.23 -4.98 -10.12
CA GLN A 40 1.54 -4.75 -11.39
C GLN A 40 2.10 -5.64 -12.50
N GLU A 41 3.43 -5.78 -12.61
CA GLU A 41 4.09 -6.70 -13.56
C GLU A 41 3.64 -8.15 -13.35
N LYS A 42 3.51 -8.58 -12.09
CA LYS A 42 2.99 -9.91 -11.72
C LYS A 42 1.47 -10.05 -11.85
N SER A 43 0.76 -9.01 -12.30
CA SER A 43 -0.70 -8.96 -12.41
C SER A 43 -1.45 -9.23 -11.09
N VAL A 44 -0.82 -8.94 -9.95
CA VAL A 44 -1.40 -9.13 -8.62
C VAL A 44 -2.48 -8.07 -8.38
N GLY A 45 -3.59 -8.47 -7.77
CA GLY A 45 -4.64 -7.52 -7.39
C GLY A 45 -4.17 -6.59 -6.28
N LEU A 46 -4.24 -5.26 -6.48
CA LEU A 46 -3.89 -4.28 -5.46
C LEU A 46 -5.13 -3.55 -4.95
N LEU A 47 -5.37 -3.61 -3.65
CA LEU A 47 -6.36 -2.82 -2.90
C LEU A 47 -5.64 -1.88 -1.94
N ALA A 48 -6.21 -0.70 -1.69
CA ALA A 48 -5.63 0.29 -0.80
C ALA A 48 -6.59 0.71 0.32
N MET A 49 -6.03 0.94 1.50
CA MET A 49 -6.62 1.67 2.62
C MET A 49 -5.75 2.89 2.91
N THR A 50 -6.28 4.08 2.60
CA THR A 50 -5.56 5.35 2.75
C THR A 50 -6.51 6.48 3.10
N GLY A 51 -6.04 7.46 3.87
CA GLY A 51 -6.78 8.69 4.15
C GLY A 51 -6.61 9.75 3.08
N LYS A 52 -5.75 9.50 2.09
CA LYS A 52 -5.49 10.40 0.96
C LYS A 52 -5.92 9.72 -0.34
N SER A 53 -7.16 9.96 -0.75
CA SER A 53 -7.78 9.37 -1.96
C SER A 53 -7.08 9.70 -3.28
N ARG A 54 -6.16 10.67 -3.29
CA ARG A 54 -5.33 11.04 -4.45
C ARG A 54 -3.85 10.70 -4.28
N SER A 55 -3.49 9.88 -3.28
CA SER A 55 -2.10 9.46 -3.07
C SER A 55 -1.63 8.52 -4.20
N PRO A 56 -0.31 8.38 -4.40
CA PRO A 56 0.25 7.39 -5.32
C PRO A 56 -0.35 5.99 -5.12
N LEU A 57 -0.47 5.55 -3.86
CA LEU A 57 -1.10 4.27 -3.53
C LEU A 57 -2.56 4.18 -4.00
N ALA A 58 -3.38 5.21 -3.75
CA ALA A 58 -4.79 5.21 -4.15
C ALA A 58 -4.97 5.13 -5.66
N LEU A 59 -4.09 5.82 -6.41
CA LEU A 59 -4.13 5.87 -7.87
C LEU A 59 -3.66 4.56 -8.52
N ALA A 60 -2.77 3.82 -7.85
CA ALA A 60 -2.29 2.53 -8.33
C ALA A 60 -3.23 1.35 -8.01
N ALA A 61 -4.16 1.53 -7.07
CA ALA A 61 -5.06 0.50 -6.60
C ALA A 61 -6.27 0.30 -7.53
N LYS A 62 -6.75 -0.95 -7.61
CA LYS A 62 -8.01 -1.27 -8.30
C LYS A 62 -9.22 -0.71 -7.57
N ALA A 63 -9.15 -0.68 -6.24
CA ALA A 63 -10.14 -0.03 -5.39
C ALA A 63 -9.48 0.48 -4.11
N THR A 64 -10.04 1.56 -3.58
CA THR A 64 -9.53 2.25 -2.40
C THR A 64 -10.64 2.36 -1.37
N LEU A 65 -10.35 1.94 -0.14
CA LEU A 65 -11.15 2.21 1.04
C LEU A 65 -10.61 3.50 1.68
N ASP A 66 -11.42 4.54 1.65
CA ASP A 66 -11.12 5.82 2.29
C ASP A 66 -11.20 5.66 3.82
N ILE A 67 -10.07 5.91 4.48
CA ILE A 67 -9.93 5.87 5.95
C ILE A 67 -9.57 7.25 6.50
N SER A 68 -9.92 8.32 5.79
CA SER A 68 -9.69 9.68 6.25
C SER A 68 -10.37 9.92 7.60
N VAL A 69 -9.66 10.61 8.49
CA VAL A 69 -10.15 10.98 9.82
C VAL A 69 -9.89 12.47 10.02
N GLU A 70 -10.79 13.14 10.75
CA GLU A 70 -10.61 14.56 11.08
C GLU A 70 -9.32 14.80 11.90
N ARG A 71 -8.96 13.83 12.74
CA ARG A 71 -7.76 13.86 13.57
C ARG A 71 -7.21 12.44 13.75
N GLU A 72 -5.92 12.28 13.55
CA GLU A 72 -5.24 11.01 13.85
C GLU A 72 -5.26 10.74 15.36
N ALA A 73 -5.41 9.46 15.72
CA ALA A 73 -5.40 9.04 17.12
C ALA A 73 -4.03 9.32 17.79
N CYS A 74 -2.94 9.35 17.01
CA CYS A 74 -1.63 9.79 17.47
C CYS A 74 -1.44 11.28 17.15
N PRO A 75 -1.59 12.20 18.13
CA PRO A 75 -1.43 13.64 17.87
C PRO A 75 0.01 14.04 17.48
N MET A 76 0.98 13.13 17.63
CA MET A 76 2.39 13.36 17.33
C MET A 76 2.82 12.79 15.97
N HIS A 77 1.94 12.10 15.22
CA HIS A 77 2.24 11.48 13.92
C HIS A 77 3.48 10.55 13.94
N LEU A 78 3.70 9.82 15.03
CA LEU A 78 4.91 9.00 15.26
C LEU A 78 4.75 7.52 14.86
N ALA A 79 3.63 7.13 14.27
CA ALA A 79 3.28 5.74 13.98
C ALA A 79 3.62 5.35 12.54
#